data_AF-A0A0M1JI95-F1
#
_entry.id   AF-A0A0M1JI95-F1
#
_cell.length_a   1.000
_cell.length_b   1.000
_cell.length_c   1.000
_cell.angle_alpha   90.00
_cell.angle_beta   90.00
_cell.angle_gamma   90.00
#
_symmetry.space_group_name_H-M   'P 1'
#
loop_
_entity.id
_entity.type
_entity.pdbx_description
1 polymer ?
#
loop_
_entity_poly.entity_id
_entity_poly.type
_entity_poly.pdbx_seq_one_letter_code
_entity_poly.pdbx_strand_id
1 'polypeptide(L)'
;EKNIFPEYYLIIVDRYKNQVKRKIDEWIYMIKNNEVAKDSVSKNIDKARQKLAEINMEEQERRSYEKYLINLVRDRDVFNTAKEEGKIEGEAALLKRLLTHKFGKLPEWAQEVIDNASSTQLETWGEKIFDAANLKQLLDNID
;
A
#
# COMPACT_ATOMS: atom_id res chain seq x y z
N GLU A 1 26.24 30.38 -30.55
CA GLU A 1 26.33 28.91 -30.64
C GLU A 1 25.96 28.31 -29.29
N LYS A 2 25.06 27.32 -29.24
CA LYS A 2 24.76 26.61 -27.99
C LYS A 2 25.78 25.48 -27.86
N ASN A 3 26.55 25.49 -26.78
CA ASN A 3 27.53 24.46 -26.47
C ASN A 3 26.79 23.15 -26.14
N ILE A 4 26.82 22.19 -27.07
CA ILE A 4 26.05 20.93 -27.03
C ILE A 4 26.83 19.83 -26.29
N PHE A 5 28.08 20.09 -25.93
CA PHE A 5 28.95 19.11 -25.28
C PHE A 5 28.85 19.25 -23.74
N PRO A 6 28.63 18.14 -23.02
CA PRO A 6 28.62 18.16 -21.56
C PRO A 6 30.04 18.42 -21.02
N GLU A 7 30.16 19.38 -20.11
CA GLU A 7 31.38 19.62 -19.34
C GLU A 7 31.47 18.63 -18.18
N TYR A 8 32.55 17.85 -18.13
CA TYR A 8 32.82 16.90 -17.04
C TYR A 8 33.85 17.48 -16.08
N TYR A 9 33.55 17.44 -14.78
CA TYR A 9 34.47 17.83 -13.72
C TYR A 9 35.05 16.57 -13.06
N LEU A 10 36.36 16.36 -13.19
CA LEU A 10 37.06 15.31 -12.47
C LEU A 10 37.40 15.79 -11.05
N ILE A 11 36.79 15.19 -10.04
CA ILE A 11 37.01 15.53 -8.63
C ILE A 11 37.88 14.46 -7.99
N ILE A 12 39.08 14.84 -7.56
CA ILE A 12 40.00 13.96 -6.82
C ILE A 12 39.68 14.09 -5.33
N VAL A 13 38.87 13.16 -4.82
CA VAL A 13 38.35 13.17 -3.46
C VAL A 13 39.48 13.07 -2.41
N ASP A 14 40.56 12.35 -2.69
CA ASP A 14 41.67 12.18 -1.74
C ASP A 14 42.36 13.49 -1.37
N ARG A 15 42.51 14.41 -2.34
CA ARG A 15 43.17 15.71 -2.15
C ARG A 15 42.29 16.74 -1.43
N TYR A 16 41.03 16.41 -1.19
CA TYR A 16 40.09 17.29 -0.49
C TYR A 16 40.43 17.36 1.00
N LYS A 17 40.64 18.58 1.51
CA LYS A 17 41.11 18.85 2.89
C LYS A 17 40.00 18.81 3.95
N ASN A 18 38.84 18.23 3.66
CA ASN A 18 37.67 18.22 4.57
C ASN A 18 37.21 19.62 5.03
N GLN A 19 37.41 20.64 4.20
CA GLN A 19 36.95 22.01 4.48
C GLN A 19 35.70 22.32 3.66
N VAL A 20 34.53 22.23 4.29
CA VAL A 20 33.24 22.52 3.65
C VAL A 20 33.05 24.04 3.56
N LYS A 21 33.17 24.61 2.36
CA LYS A 21 32.97 26.06 2.13
C LYS A 21 31.86 26.36 1.13
N ARG A 22 31.55 25.41 0.24
CA ARG A 22 30.53 25.49 -0.81
C ARG A 22 29.63 24.27 -0.76
N LYS A 23 28.45 24.34 -1.38
CA LYS A 23 27.50 23.23 -1.44
C LYS A 23 28.07 21.95 -2.06
N ILE A 24 28.95 22.06 -3.07
CA ILE A 24 29.62 20.90 -3.66
C ILE A 24 30.58 20.21 -2.69
N ASP A 25 31.18 20.97 -1.77
CA ASP A 25 32.12 20.45 -0.77
C ASP A 25 31.42 19.53 0.24
N GLU A 26 30.12 19.74 0.48
CA GLU A 26 29.29 18.84 1.31
C GLU A 26 29.16 17.46 0.64
N TRP A 27 28.97 17.42 -0.69
CA TRP A 27 28.94 16.18 -1.45
C TRP A 27 30.30 15.49 -1.50
N ILE A 28 31.39 16.25 -1.68
CA ILE A 28 32.76 15.71 -1.68
C ILE A 28 33.11 15.15 -0.31
N TYR A 29 32.73 15.85 0.77
CA TYR A 29 32.89 15.38 2.14
C TYR A 29 32.14 14.07 2.37
N MET A 30 30.89 13.98 1.90
CA MET A 30 30.08 12.77 2.01
C MET A 30 30.72 11.58 1.28
N ILE A 31 31.18 11.78 0.04
CA ILE A 31 31.82 10.72 -0.76
C ILE A 31 33.12 10.26 -0.10
N LYS A 32 33.90 11.19 0.47
CA LYS A 32 35.17 10.88 1.12
C LYS A 32 34.99 10.10 2.43
N ASN A 33 34.09 10.56 3.27
CA ASN A 33 33.98 10.11 4.66
C ASN A 33 32.80 9.14 4.87
N ASN A 34 32.04 8.84 3.82
CA ASN A 34 30.86 7.97 3.85
C ASN A 34 29.76 8.43 4.85
N GLU A 35 29.77 9.72 5.18
CA GLU A 35 28.91 10.35 6.19
C GLU A 35 28.49 11.75 5.74
N VAL A 36 27.23 12.12 6.01
CA VAL A 36 26.75 13.49 5.76
C VAL A 36 27.03 14.36 6.99
N ALA A 37 27.67 15.52 6.78
CA ALA A 37 27.88 16.49 7.85
C ALA A 37 26.56 16.93 8.50
N LYS A 38 26.55 17.10 9.83
CA LYS A 38 25.34 17.37 10.63
C LYS A 38 24.59 18.64 10.19
N ASP A 39 25.33 19.66 9.76
CA ASP A 39 24.79 20.97 9.36
C ASP A 39 24.66 21.13 7.83
N SER A 40 24.66 20.04 7.07
CA SER A 40 24.58 20.09 5.60
C SER A 40 23.21 20.58 5.11
N VAL A 41 23.21 21.59 4.24
CA VAL A 41 21.99 22.24 3.70
C VAL A 41 21.87 22.02 2.17
N SER A 42 22.71 21.16 1.60
CA SER A 42 22.70 20.89 0.16
C SER A 42 21.41 20.23 -0.32
N LYS A 43 20.93 20.67 -1.48
CA LYS A 43 19.71 20.16 -2.10
C LYS A 43 19.82 18.65 -2.31
N ASN A 44 18.86 17.88 -1.78
CA ASN A 44 18.81 16.40 -1.81
C ASN A 44 19.84 15.66 -0.94
N ILE A 45 20.64 16.34 -0.11
CA ILE A 45 21.61 15.64 0.76
C ILE A 45 20.91 14.74 1.79
N ASP A 46 19.68 15.04 2.18
CA ASP A 46 18.88 14.21 3.09
C ASP A 46 18.56 12.84 2.49
N LYS A 47 18.33 12.75 1.18
CA LYS A 47 18.11 11.46 0.49
C LYS A 47 19.40 10.63 0.49
N ALA A 48 20.54 11.29 0.30
CA ALA A 48 21.83 10.65 0.38
C ALA A 48 22.14 10.18 1.82
N ARG A 49 21.74 10.96 2.84
CA ARG A 49 21.83 10.59 4.26
C ARG A 49 21.02 9.32 4.56
N GLN A 50 19.78 9.24 4.07
CA GLN A 50 18.94 8.05 4.22
C GLN A 50 19.55 6.82 3.53
N LYS A 51 20.06 6.99 2.30
CA LYS A 51 20.71 5.89 1.57
C LYS A 51 22.01 5.44 2.21
N LEU A 52 22.80 6.37 2.76
CA LEU A 52 24.01 6.06 3.51
C LEU A 52 23.70 5.35 4.83
N ALA A 53 22.65 5.79 5.55
CA ALA A 53 22.18 5.06 6.72
C ALA A 53 21.78 3.62 6.35
N GLU A 54 21.13 3.43 5.19
CA GLU A 54 20.78 2.10 4.67
C GLU A 54 21.99 1.22 4.33
N ILE A 55 23.04 1.80 3.74
CA ILE A 55 24.27 1.10 3.35
C ILE A 55 25.17 0.83 4.56
N ASN A 56 25.20 1.75 5.53
CA ASN A 56 26.02 1.68 6.74
C ASN A 56 25.32 0.93 7.88
N MET A 57 24.06 0.53 7.72
CA MET A 57 23.35 -0.33 8.67
C MET A 57 24.01 -1.72 8.70
N GLU A 58 24.31 -2.22 9.90
CA GLU A 58 24.76 -3.60 10.06
C GLU A 58 23.66 -4.58 9.60
N GLU A 59 24.06 -5.76 9.10
CA GLU A 59 23.18 -6.81 8.58
C GLU A 59 21.98 -7.09 9.51
N GLN A 60 22.20 -7.05 10.83
CA GLN A 60 21.15 -7.26 11.82
C GLN A 60 20.12 -6.12 11.85
N GLU A 61 20.56 -4.87 11.80
CA GLU A 61 19.68 -3.69 11.77
C GLU A 61 18.85 -3.68 10.49
N ARG A 62 19.48 -3.95 9.35
CA ARG A 62 18.80 -4.04 8.05
C ARG A 62 17.68 -5.08 8.05
N ARG A 63 17.95 -6.29 8.56
CA ARG A 63 16.93 -7.35 8.67
C ARG A 63 15.78 -6.96 9.57
N SER A 64 16.06 -6.25 10.67
CA SER A 64 15.01 -5.78 11.58
C SER A 64 14.10 -4.73 10.91
N TYR A 65 14.69 -3.83 10.13
CA TYR A 65 13.97 -2.82 9.36
C TYR A 65 13.15 -3.44 8.22
N GLU A 66 13.70 -4.39 7.47
CA GLU A 66 12.97 -5.15 6.44
C GLU A 66 11.76 -5.88 7.05
N LYS A 67 11.94 -6.50 8.22
CA LYS A 67 10.84 -7.16 8.94
C LYS A 67 9.76 -6.17 9.40
N TYR A 68 10.15 -4.98 9.86
CA TYR A 68 9.22 -3.91 10.20
C TYR A 68 8.40 -3.46 8.98
N LEU A 69 9.04 -3.26 7.83
CA LEU A 69 8.36 -2.87 6.59
C LEU A 69 7.38 -3.96 6.12
N ILE A 70 7.76 -5.24 6.18
CA ILE A 70 6.87 -6.36 5.85
C ILE A 70 5.64 -6.38 6.76
N ASN A 71 5.82 -6.16 8.06
CA ASN A 71 4.69 -6.12 9.00
C ASN A 71 3.75 -4.94 8.69
N LEU A 72 4.29 -3.76 8.40
CA LEU A 72 3.48 -2.57 8.05
C LEU A 72 2.61 -2.81 6.81
N VAL A 73 3.17 -3.46 5.78
CA VAL A 73 2.43 -3.79 4.56
C VAL A 73 1.37 -4.86 4.85
N ARG A 74 1.72 -5.89 5.61
CA ARG A 74 0.80 -6.97 5.99
C ARG A 74 -0.40 -6.44 6.76
N ASP A 75 -0.20 -5.52 7.69
CA ASP A 75 -1.29 -4.94 8.49
C ASP A 75 -2.29 -4.19 7.62
N ARG A 76 -1.81 -3.55 6.55
CA ARG A 76 -2.67 -2.83 5.59
C ARG A 76 -3.52 -3.77 4.75
N ASP A 77 -2.91 -4.84 4.24
CA ASP A 77 -3.61 -5.81 3.39
C ASP A 77 -4.64 -6.59 4.21
N VAL A 78 -4.27 -7.05 5.41
CA VAL A 78 -5.18 -7.75 6.34
C VAL A 78 -6.36 -6.85 6.71
N PHE A 79 -6.13 -5.56 6.98
CA PHE A 79 -7.21 -4.63 7.33
C PHE A 79 -8.18 -4.41 6.16
N ASN A 80 -7.67 -4.29 4.93
CA ASN A 80 -8.52 -4.11 3.75
C ASN A 80 -9.37 -5.36 3.49
N THR A 81 -8.77 -6.56 3.55
CA THR A 81 -9.51 -7.82 3.40
C THR A 81 -10.57 -7.98 4.47
N ALA A 82 -10.23 -7.76 5.75
CA ALA A 82 -11.20 -7.85 6.85
C ALA A 82 -12.36 -6.85 6.70
N LYS A 83 -12.08 -5.65 6.18
CA LYS A 83 -13.12 -4.65 5.93
C LYS A 83 -14.05 -5.06 4.78
N GLU A 84 -13.51 -5.64 3.72
CA GLU A 84 -14.28 -6.10 2.57
C GLU A 84 -15.14 -7.32 2.91
N GLU A 85 -14.56 -8.31 3.60
CA GLU A 85 -15.28 -9.46 4.16
C GLU A 85 -16.42 -9.00 5.09
N GLY A 86 -16.13 -8.06 6.01
CA GLY A 86 -17.15 -7.50 6.90
C GLY A 86 -18.28 -6.75 6.18
N LYS A 87 -18.00 -6.12 5.03
CA LYS A 87 -19.04 -5.48 4.19
C LYS A 87 -19.94 -6.54 3.56
N ILE A 88 -19.35 -7.59 2.98
CA ILE A 88 -20.07 -8.68 2.33
C ILE A 88 -20.95 -9.44 3.33
N GLU A 89 -20.41 -9.80 4.50
CA GLU A 89 -21.17 -10.44 5.58
C GLU A 89 -22.34 -9.57 6.05
N GLY A 90 -22.12 -8.25 6.15
CA GLY A 90 -23.15 -7.28 6.51
C GLY A 90 -24.28 -7.20 5.47
N GLU A 91 -23.93 -7.16 4.18
CA GLU A 91 -24.87 -7.15 3.06
C GLU A 91 -25.68 -8.46 3.01
N ALA A 92 -25.01 -9.61 3.14
CA ALA A 92 -25.64 -10.92 3.19
C ALA A 92 -26.61 -11.05 4.37
N ALA A 93 -26.21 -10.62 5.57
CA ALA A 93 -27.05 -10.64 6.76
C ALA A 93 -28.27 -9.72 6.63
N LEU A 94 -28.10 -8.54 6.04
CA LEU A 94 -29.21 -7.62 5.78
C LEU A 94 -30.18 -8.21 4.76
N LEU A 95 -29.67 -8.76 3.66
CA LEU A 95 -30.48 -9.39 2.62
C LEU A 95 -31.28 -10.58 3.18
N LYS A 96 -30.65 -11.45 4.00
CA LYS A 96 -31.34 -12.53 4.70
C LYS A 96 -32.48 -12.03 5.58
N ARG A 97 -32.29 -10.94 6.32
CA ARG A 97 -33.35 -10.34 7.14
C ARG A 97 -34.51 -9.80 6.29
N LEU A 98 -34.20 -9.10 5.20
CA LEU A 98 -35.21 -8.56 4.29
C LEU A 98 -36.01 -9.66 3.60
N LEU A 99 -35.33 -10.71 3.11
CA LEU A 99 -35.98 -11.86 2.50
C LEU A 99 -36.83 -12.64 3.51
N THR A 100 -36.37 -12.75 4.76
CA THR A 100 -37.17 -13.37 5.83
C THR A 100 -38.45 -12.58 6.08
N HIS A 101 -38.36 -11.25 6.07
CA HIS A 101 -39.51 -10.38 6.27
C HIS A 101 -40.49 -10.38 5.07
N LYS A 102 -39.97 -10.45 3.83
CA LYS A 102 -40.79 -10.41 2.61
C LYS A 102 -41.39 -11.76 2.21
N PHE A 103 -40.59 -12.82 2.30
CA PHE A 103 -40.94 -14.16 1.80
C PHE A 103 -41.15 -15.20 2.92
N GLY A 104 -40.92 -14.83 4.18
CA GLY A 104 -41.03 -15.75 5.31
C GLY A 104 -39.79 -16.61 5.48
N LYS A 105 -39.95 -17.85 5.96
CA LYS A 105 -38.82 -18.72 6.32
C LYS A 105 -37.93 -19.01 5.09
N LEU A 106 -36.67 -18.56 5.13
CA LEU A 106 -35.68 -18.84 4.08
C LEU A 106 -35.30 -20.33 4.08
N PRO A 107 -35.46 -21.05 2.96
CA PRO A 107 -35.00 -22.42 2.83
C PRO A 107 -33.46 -22.50 2.81
N GLU A 108 -32.88 -23.65 3.18
CA GLU A 108 -31.42 -23.83 3.31
C GLU A 108 -30.65 -23.47 2.04
N TRP A 109 -31.15 -23.89 0.88
CA TRP A 109 -30.53 -23.57 -0.41
C TRP A 109 -30.39 -22.06 -0.66
N ALA A 110 -31.35 -21.25 -0.18
CA ALA A 110 -31.30 -19.81 -0.35
C ALA A 110 -30.29 -19.16 0.59
N GLN A 111 -30.06 -19.76 1.76
CA GLN A 111 -29.04 -19.28 2.70
C GLN A 111 -27.64 -19.55 2.16
N GLU A 112 -27.39 -20.76 1.64
CA GLU A 112 -26.11 -21.13 1.02
C GLU A 112 -25.77 -20.27 -0.20
N VAL A 113 -26.76 -19.95 -1.03
CA VAL A 113 -26.56 -19.08 -2.20
C VAL A 113 -26.17 -17.66 -1.77
N ILE A 114 -26.76 -17.13 -0.69
CA ILE A 114 -26.43 -15.80 -0.16
C ILE A 114 -25.05 -15.80 0.52
N ASP A 115 -24.67 -16.89 1.20
CA ASP A 115 -23.39 -16.99 1.89
C ASP A 115 -22.19 -17.13 0.93
N ASN A 116 -22.40 -17.71 -0.25
CA ASN A 116 -21.36 -17.85 -1.28
C ASN A 116 -21.41 -16.74 -2.33
N ALA A 117 -22.31 -15.76 -2.19
CA ALA A 117 -22.47 -14.68 -3.16
C ALA A 117 -21.38 -13.61 -3.02
N SER A 118 -20.97 -13.05 -4.16
CA SER A 118 -20.13 -11.86 -4.23
C SER A 118 -20.92 -10.59 -3.89
N SER A 119 -20.22 -9.52 -3.48
CA SER A 119 -20.86 -8.21 -3.18
C SER A 119 -21.74 -7.71 -4.33
N THR A 120 -21.31 -7.86 -5.58
CA THR A 120 -22.09 -7.47 -6.76
C THR A 120 -23.44 -8.22 -6.87
N GLN A 121 -23.45 -9.51 -6.53
CA GLN A 121 -24.67 -10.31 -6.55
C GLN A 121 -25.60 -9.90 -5.41
N LEU A 122 -25.07 -9.67 -4.21
CA LEU A 122 -25.83 -9.18 -3.06
C LEU A 122 -26.46 -7.81 -3.32
N GLU A 123 -25.71 -6.88 -3.94
CA GLU A 123 -26.21 -5.55 -4.34
C GLU A 123 -27.33 -5.68 -5.39
N THR A 124 -27.11 -6.50 -6.43
CA THR A 124 -28.11 -6.75 -7.48
C THR A 124 -29.41 -7.34 -6.92
N TRP A 125 -29.31 -8.28 -5.98
CA TRP A 125 -30.47 -8.85 -5.30
C TRP A 125 -31.12 -7.84 -4.36
N GLY A 126 -30.35 -6.98 -3.70
CA GLY A 126 -30.86 -5.90 -2.87
C GLY A 126 -31.71 -4.90 -3.65
N GLU A 127 -31.33 -4.55 -4.88
CA GLU A 127 -32.11 -3.68 -5.75
C GLU A 127 -33.39 -4.37 -6.27
N LYS A 128 -33.25 -5.63 -6.70
CA LYS A 128 -34.36 -6.41 -7.29
C LYS A 128 -35.31 -7.02 -6.26
N ILE A 129 -35.02 -6.90 -4.95
CA ILE A 129 -35.82 -7.54 -3.90
C ILE A 129 -37.27 -7.08 -3.90
N PHE A 130 -37.54 -5.83 -4.28
CA PHE A 130 -38.88 -5.26 -4.31
C PHE A 130 -39.67 -5.66 -5.56
N ASP A 131 -38.99 -5.94 -6.67
CA ASP A 131 -39.61 -6.30 -7.95
C ASP A 131 -39.82 -7.82 -8.11
N ALA A 132 -39.04 -8.65 -7.42
CA ALA A 132 -39.12 -10.10 -7.54
C ALA A 132 -40.40 -10.67 -6.90
N ALA A 133 -41.09 -11.56 -7.62
CA ALA A 133 -42.30 -12.22 -7.14
C ALA A 133 -42.01 -13.40 -6.19
N ASN A 134 -40.83 -14.01 -6.30
CA ASN A 134 -40.43 -15.15 -5.46
C ASN A 134 -38.90 -15.28 -5.31
N LEU A 135 -38.46 -16.07 -4.33
CA LEU A 135 -37.04 -16.30 -4.03
C LEU A 135 -36.26 -16.89 -5.20
N LYS A 136 -36.86 -17.82 -5.97
CA LYS A 136 -36.20 -18.41 -7.14
C LYS A 136 -35.91 -17.34 -8.16
N GLN A 137 -36.89 -16.53 -8.56
CA GLN A 137 -36.70 -15.46 -9.55
C GLN A 137 -35.61 -14.45 -9.12
N LEU A 138 -35.50 -14.17 -7.82
CA LEU A 138 -34.48 -13.26 -7.31
C LEU A 138 -33.07 -13.90 -7.37
N LEU A 139 -32.95 -15.14 -6.91
CA LEU A 139 -31.67 -15.84 -6.74
C LEU A 139 -31.21 -16.65 -7.97
N ASP A 140 -32.08 -16.90 -8.96
CA ASP A 140 -31.81 -17.71 -10.18
C ASP A 140 -30.94 -16.99 -11.23
N ASN A 141 -30.55 -15.74 -11.02
CA ASN A 141 -29.74 -15.01 -11.99
C ASN A 141 -28.29 -14.92 -11.54
N ILE A 142 -27.55 -16.02 -11.68
CA ILE A 142 -26.09 -16.01 -11.70
C ILE A 142 -25.62 -17.06 -12.71
N ASP A 143 -25.28 -16.59 -13.92
CA ASP A 143 -24.18 -17.18 -14.71
C ASP A 143 -22.84 -16.79 -14.06
#